data_AF-A0A0Q7QLB9-F1
#
_entry.id   AF-A0A0Q7QLB9-F1
#
_cell.length_a   1.000
_cell.length_b   1.000
_cell.length_c   1.000
_cell.angle_alpha   90.00
_cell.angle_beta   90.00
_cell.angle_gamma   90.00
#
_symmetry.space_group_name_H-M   'P 1'
#
loop_
_entity.id
_entity.type
_entity.pdbx_description
1 polymer ?
#
loop_
_entity_poly.entity_id
_entity_poly.type
_entity_poly.pdbx_seq_one_letter_code
_entity_poly.pdbx_strand_id
1 'polypeptide(L)'
;MTVSEKVASEAESIRNSLVRTVRDLKADSDLSADGLRRKIDEAHASAKDRMDALRAGIREAAERDRDAAARRVLAGRQSMTGADAISQRDASDRASKLESADEARQMLDRATANGDRALIGAILFEATQRNTGQWGSGTWAKFLYETSEKDASLRADIEALGNRTSGSGLEDAMHFMLSSRSELDYLQPAR
;
A
#
# COMPACT_ATOMS: atom_id res chain seq x y z
N MET A 1 -13.87 -11.13 -2.92
CA MET A 1 -12.44 -11.37 -3.16
C MET A 1 -11.69 -10.16 -2.66
N THR A 2 -10.79 -10.32 -1.69
CA THR A 2 -10.00 -9.21 -1.11
C THR A 2 -8.90 -8.75 -2.08
N VAL A 3 -8.34 -7.56 -1.88
CA VAL A 3 -7.20 -7.06 -2.69
C VAL A 3 -6.02 -8.03 -2.57
N SER A 4 -5.75 -8.54 -1.37
CA SER A 4 -4.70 -9.55 -1.13
C SER A 4 -4.93 -10.83 -1.92
N GLU A 5 -6.17 -11.36 -1.94
CA GLU A 5 -6.51 -12.56 -2.74
C GLU A 5 -6.29 -12.34 -4.24
N LYS A 6 -6.63 -11.15 -4.76
CA LYS A 6 -6.40 -10.83 -6.18
C LYS A 6 -4.92 -10.81 -6.52
N VAL A 7 -4.11 -10.16 -5.68
CA VAL A 7 -2.65 -10.09 -5.84
C VAL A 7 -2.03 -11.48 -5.78
N ALA A 8 -2.42 -12.28 -4.79
CA ALA A 8 -1.94 -13.65 -4.65
C ALA A 8 -2.28 -14.50 -5.88
N SER A 9 -3.49 -14.37 -6.42
CA SER A 9 -3.93 -15.06 -7.63
C SER A 9 -3.15 -14.62 -8.88
N GLU A 10 -2.85 -13.33 -9.04
CA GLU A 10 -2.09 -12.82 -10.18
C GLU A 10 -0.61 -13.25 -10.11
N ALA A 11 0.00 -13.17 -8.93
CA ALA A 11 1.35 -13.67 -8.69
C ALA A 11 1.45 -15.19 -8.97
N GLU A 12 0.46 -15.95 -8.53
CA GLU A 12 0.39 -17.39 -8.81
C GLU A 12 0.24 -17.70 -10.30
N SER A 13 -0.53 -16.89 -11.03
CA SER A 13 -0.64 -17.00 -12.49
C SER A 13 0.72 -16.77 -13.19
N ILE A 14 1.50 -15.78 -12.74
CA ILE A 14 2.84 -15.50 -13.27
C ILE A 14 3.78 -16.69 -13.01
N ARG A 15 3.79 -17.24 -11.79
CA ARG A 15 4.58 -18.44 -11.44
C ARG A 15 4.22 -19.64 -12.31
N ASN A 16 2.93 -19.94 -12.43
CA ASN A 16 2.45 -21.07 -13.23
C ASN A 16 2.71 -20.88 -14.73
N SER A 17 2.70 -19.65 -15.22
CA SER A 17 3.13 -19.35 -16.59
C SER A 17 4.62 -19.66 -16.77
N LEU A 18 5.48 -19.20 -15.88
CA LEU A 18 6.93 -19.46 -15.93
C LEU A 18 7.22 -20.97 -15.90
N VAL A 19 6.63 -21.70 -14.96
CA VAL A 19 6.82 -23.16 -14.85
C VAL A 19 6.41 -23.88 -16.13
N ARG A 20 5.26 -23.53 -16.73
CA ARG A 20 4.82 -24.13 -18.00
C ARG A 20 5.79 -23.81 -19.13
N THR A 21 6.16 -22.54 -19.31
CA THR A 21 7.13 -22.13 -20.34
C THR A 21 8.46 -22.88 -20.21
N VAL A 22 8.98 -23.05 -19.00
CA VAL A 22 10.23 -23.81 -18.78
C VAL A 22 10.06 -25.30 -19.13
N ARG A 23 8.92 -25.92 -18.81
CA ARG A 23 8.65 -27.31 -19.20
C ARG A 23 8.58 -27.47 -20.70
N ASP A 24 7.93 -26.54 -21.39
CA ASP A 24 7.78 -26.55 -22.84
C ASP A 24 9.14 -26.36 -23.52
N LEU A 25 9.95 -25.41 -23.05
CA LEU A 25 11.32 -25.21 -23.53
C LEU A 25 12.20 -26.46 -23.34
N LYS A 26 12.03 -27.18 -22.23
CA LYS A 26 12.78 -28.42 -21.96
C LYS A 26 12.32 -29.61 -22.80
N ALA A 27 11.08 -29.59 -23.27
CA ALA A 27 10.56 -30.62 -24.17
C ALA A 27 10.96 -30.38 -25.64
N ASP A 28 11.44 -29.18 -25.95
CA ASP A 28 11.88 -28.80 -27.30
C ASP A 28 13.25 -29.43 -27.64
N SER A 29 13.22 -30.41 -28.56
CA SER A 29 14.42 -31.12 -29.03
C SER A 29 15.30 -30.29 -29.96
N ASP A 30 14.80 -29.19 -30.50
CA ASP A 30 15.52 -28.37 -31.47
C ASP A 30 16.45 -27.34 -30.79
N LEU A 31 16.31 -27.17 -29.47
CA LEU A 31 17.16 -26.30 -28.67
C LEU A 31 18.47 -26.99 -28.26
N SER A 32 19.59 -26.35 -28.57
CA SER A 32 20.88 -26.70 -27.96
C SER A 32 20.86 -26.40 -26.46
N ALA A 33 21.76 -27.00 -25.68
CA ALA A 33 21.87 -26.74 -24.24
C ALA A 33 22.04 -25.24 -23.91
N ASP A 34 22.88 -24.53 -24.68
CA ASP A 34 23.08 -23.08 -24.51
C ASP A 34 21.85 -22.27 -24.94
N GLY A 35 21.16 -22.71 -25.99
CA GLY A 35 19.90 -22.11 -26.45
C GLY A 35 18.80 -22.23 -25.40
N LEU A 36 18.62 -23.43 -24.85
CA LEU A 36 17.71 -23.72 -23.75
C LEU A 36 18.01 -22.86 -22.54
N ARG A 37 19.29 -22.77 -22.14
CA ARG A 37 19.70 -21.96 -20.99
C ARG A 37 19.26 -20.50 -21.14
N ARG A 38 19.60 -19.90 -22.30
CA ARG A 38 19.25 -18.53 -22.64
C ARG A 38 17.73 -18.30 -22.66
N LYS A 39 16.96 -19.23 -23.23
CA LYS A 39 15.50 -19.12 -23.29
C LYS A 39 14.84 -19.17 -21.92
N ILE A 40 15.34 -20.01 -21.02
CA ILE A 40 14.87 -20.02 -19.62
C ILE A 40 15.26 -18.70 -18.92
N ASP A 41 16.41 -18.09 -19.25
CA ASP A 41 16.85 -16.82 -18.64
C ASP A 41 15.92 -15.68 -19.10
N GLU A 42 15.59 -15.64 -20.39
CA GLU A 42 14.61 -14.72 -20.97
C GLU A 42 13.23 -14.89 -20.31
N ALA A 43 12.77 -16.13 -20.14
CA ALA A 43 11.49 -16.42 -19.49
C ALA A 43 11.47 -15.97 -18.01
N HIS A 44 12.57 -16.22 -17.28
CA HIS A 44 12.71 -15.80 -15.89
C HIS A 44 12.72 -14.27 -15.75
N ALA A 45 13.50 -13.57 -16.58
CA ALA A 45 13.54 -12.12 -16.60
C ALA A 45 12.16 -11.51 -16.90
N SER A 46 11.44 -12.05 -17.88
CA SER A 46 10.08 -11.59 -18.19
C SER A 46 9.10 -11.83 -17.04
N ALA A 47 9.18 -12.98 -16.36
CA ALA A 47 8.35 -13.25 -15.18
C ALA A 47 8.68 -12.29 -14.03
N LYS A 48 9.96 -11.96 -13.84
CA LYS A 48 10.42 -10.98 -12.85
C LYS A 48 9.86 -9.59 -13.14
N ASP A 49 9.96 -9.11 -14.38
CA ASP A 49 9.43 -7.80 -14.76
C ASP A 49 7.92 -7.71 -14.51
N ARG A 50 7.18 -8.80 -14.78
CA ARG A 50 5.74 -8.88 -14.48
C ARG A 50 5.44 -8.84 -12.98
N MET A 51 6.23 -9.52 -12.15
CA MET A 51 6.09 -9.44 -10.68
C MET A 51 6.40 -8.05 -10.15
N ASP A 52 7.45 -7.42 -10.67
CA ASP A 52 7.84 -6.06 -10.27
C ASP A 52 6.77 -5.03 -10.70
N ALA A 53 6.18 -5.19 -11.90
CA ALA A 53 5.05 -4.37 -12.36
C ALA A 53 3.79 -4.57 -11.51
N LEU A 54 3.46 -5.81 -11.15
CA LEU A 54 2.33 -6.10 -10.24
C LEU A 54 2.55 -5.42 -8.88
N ARG A 55 3.77 -5.49 -8.34
CA ARG A 55 4.14 -4.84 -7.09
C ARG A 55 4.03 -3.31 -7.18
N ALA A 56 4.50 -2.72 -8.28
CA ALA A 56 4.37 -1.28 -8.52
C ALA A 56 2.90 -0.85 -8.59
N GLY A 57 2.07 -1.57 -9.34
CA GLY A 57 0.64 -1.26 -9.47
C GLY A 57 -0.12 -1.29 -8.13
N ILE A 58 0.25 -2.17 -7.21
CA ILE A 58 -0.33 -2.22 -5.86
C ILE A 58 0.09 -0.98 -5.05
N ARG A 59 1.37 -0.58 -5.13
CA ARG A 59 1.83 0.65 -4.46
C ARG A 59 1.11 1.87 -5.00
N GLU A 60 1.02 2.00 -6.32
CA GLU A 60 0.30 3.11 -6.97
C GLU A 60 -1.20 3.13 -6.61
N ALA A 61 -1.84 1.96 -6.48
CA ALA A 61 -3.21 1.88 -6.01
C ALA A 61 -3.33 2.34 -4.55
N ALA A 62 -2.46 1.87 -3.66
CA ALA A 62 -2.43 2.28 -2.26
C ALA A 62 -2.13 3.79 -2.09
N GLU A 63 -1.23 4.34 -2.90
CA GLU A 63 -0.95 5.78 -2.93
C GLU A 63 -2.16 6.58 -3.40
N ARG A 64 -2.85 6.15 -4.46
CA ARG A 64 -4.09 6.81 -4.92
C ARG A 64 -5.20 6.75 -3.87
N ASP A 65 -5.35 5.62 -3.19
CA ASP A 65 -6.35 5.47 -2.12
C ASP A 65 -6.01 6.38 -0.93
N ARG A 66 -4.73 6.48 -0.57
CA ARG A 66 -4.24 7.41 0.46
C ARG A 66 -4.49 8.87 0.05
N ASP A 67 -4.17 9.25 -1.18
CA ASP A 67 -4.38 10.60 -1.69
C ASP A 67 -5.87 10.95 -1.70
N ALA A 68 -6.72 10.02 -2.10
CA ALA A 68 -8.17 10.19 -2.07
C ALA A 68 -8.68 10.35 -0.63
N ALA A 69 -8.16 9.57 0.33
CA ALA A 69 -8.50 9.69 1.75
C ALA A 69 -8.01 11.03 2.33
N ALA A 70 -6.77 11.43 2.03
CA ALA A 70 -6.21 12.71 2.44
C ALA A 70 -7.06 13.87 1.92
N ARG A 71 -7.49 13.82 0.66
CA ARG A 71 -8.42 14.81 0.10
C ARG A 71 -9.74 14.84 0.85
N ARG A 72 -10.36 13.70 1.18
CA ARG A 72 -11.63 13.67 1.93
C ARG A 72 -11.49 14.22 3.34
N VAL A 73 -10.38 13.91 4.01
CA VAL A 73 -10.10 14.35 5.38
C VAL A 73 -9.77 15.84 5.42
N LEU A 74 -8.94 16.34 4.51
CA LEU A 74 -8.51 17.73 4.48
C LEU A 74 -9.55 18.67 3.87
N ALA A 75 -10.25 18.26 2.81
CA ALA A 75 -11.27 19.09 2.15
C ALA A 75 -12.61 19.15 2.90
N GLY A 76 -12.84 18.21 3.83
CA GLY A 76 -14.18 17.87 4.23
C GLY A 76 -15.01 17.33 3.05
N ARG A 77 -16.23 16.87 3.31
CA ARG A 77 -17.12 16.27 2.29
C ARG A 77 -17.72 17.27 1.28
N GLN A 78 -17.17 18.48 1.14
CA GLN A 78 -17.74 19.55 0.30
C GLN A 78 -16.73 20.14 -0.69
N SER A 79 -17.23 20.68 -1.80
CA SER A 79 -16.41 21.31 -2.85
C SER A 79 -15.67 22.52 -2.29
N MET A 80 -14.34 22.53 -2.40
CA MET A 80 -13.50 23.62 -1.91
C MET A 80 -13.70 24.91 -2.71
N THR A 81 -13.96 26.00 -2.00
CA THR A 81 -13.87 27.38 -2.50
C THR A 81 -12.46 27.95 -2.25
N GLY A 82 -12.15 29.13 -2.82
CA GLY A 82 -10.86 29.79 -2.57
C GLY A 82 -10.62 30.16 -1.09
N ALA A 83 -11.67 30.42 -0.31
CA ALA A 83 -11.56 30.69 1.12
C ALA A 83 -11.25 29.41 1.94
N ASP A 84 -11.74 28.26 1.48
CA ASP A 84 -11.46 26.97 2.10
C ASP A 84 -9.99 26.57 1.94
N ALA A 85 -9.36 26.95 0.82
CA ALA A 85 -7.94 26.69 0.59
C ALA A 85 -7.01 27.43 1.58
N ILE A 86 -7.34 28.70 1.92
CA ILE A 86 -6.57 29.46 2.91
C ILE A 86 -6.76 28.87 4.31
N SER A 87 -8.00 28.53 4.66
CA SER A 87 -8.33 27.93 5.96
C SER A 87 -7.65 26.56 6.14
N GLN A 88 -7.58 25.75 5.08
CA GLN A 88 -6.84 24.48 5.11
C GLN A 88 -5.34 24.66 5.25
N ARG A 89 -4.76 25.69 4.62
CA ARG A 89 -3.34 25.99 4.79
C ARG A 89 -3.04 26.37 6.24
N ASP A 90 -3.83 27.27 6.83
CA ASP A 90 -3.67 27.63 8.25
C ASP A 90 -3.82 26.41 9.16
N ALA A 91 -4.85 25.60 8.92
CA ALA A 91 -5.06 24.36 9.65
C ALA A 91 -3.86 23.40 9.55
N SER A 92 -3.28 23.25 8.35
CA SER A 92 -2.11 22.40 8.11
C SER A 92 -0.86 22.95 8.80
N ASP A 93 -0.62 24.27 8.71
CA ASP A 93 0.50 24.94 9.37
C ASP A 93 0.38 24.86 10.91
N ARG A 94 -0.84 24.81 11.44
CA ARG A 94 -1.10 24.62 12.88
C ARG A 94 -0.93 23.17 13.30
N ALA A 95 -1.46 22.22 12.53
CA ALA A 95 -1.35 20.80 12.83
C ALA A 95 0.10 20.30 12.78
N SER A 96 0.90 20.77 11.81
CA SER A 96 2.31 20.37 11.66
C SER A 96 3.19 20.72 12.88
N LYS A 97 2.75 21.66 13.71
CA LYS A 97 3.44 22.08 14.94
C LYS A 97 3.12 21.20 16.15
N LEU A 98 2.17 20.28 16.04
CA LEU A 98 1.82 19.37 17.14
C LEU A 98 2.94 18.38 17.36
N GLU A 99 3.54 18.34 18.55
CA GLU A 99 4.67 17.48 18.83
C GLU A 99 4.25 16.13 19.40
N SER A 100 3.11 16.10 20.11
CA SER A 100 2.63 14.93 20.83
C SER A 100 1.16 14.58 20.54
N ALA A 101 0.82 13.31 20.76
CA ALA A 101 -0.54 12.82 20.62
C ALA A 101 -1.51 13.47 21.62
N ASP A 102 -1.03 13.90 22.79
CA ASP A 102 -1.85 14.56 23.80
C ASP A 102 -2.19 16.00 23.41
N GLU A 103 -1.23 16.73 22.81
CA GLU A 103 -1.49 18.05 22.20
C GLU A 103 -2.49 17.93 21.05
N ALA A 104 -2.32 16.91 20.19
CA ALA A 104 -3.25 16.65 19.11
C ALA A 104 -4.66 16.35 19.61
N ARG A 105 -4.80 15.58 20.70
CA ARG A 105 -6.10 15.31 21.32
C ARG A 105 -6.76 16.58 21.85
N GLN A 106 -6.03 17.41 22.59
CA GLN A 106 -6.56 18.68 23.09
C GLN A 106 -6.97 19.62 21.95
N MET A 107 -6.17 19.69 20.89
CA MET A 107 -6.49 20.53 19.73
C MET A 107 -7.69 19.98 18.95
N LEU A 108 -7.81 18.65 18.82
CA LEU A 108 -8.93 17.98 18.18
C LEU A 108 -10.24 18.23 18.94
N ASP A 109 -10.23 18.13 20.26
CA ASP A 109 -11.42 18.37 21.10
C ASP A 109 -11.93 19.81 20.92
N ARG A 110 -11.01 20.79 20.89
CA ARG A 110 -11.34 22.20 20.63
C ARG A 110 -11.87 22.42 19.22
N ALA A 111 -11.22 21.82 18.22
CA ALA A 111 -11.64 21.93 16.82
C ALA A 111 -13.04 21.33 16.63
N THR A 112 -13.30 20.19 17.27
CA THR A 112 -14.61 19.52 17.27
C THR A 112 -15.68 20.38 17.93
N ALA A 113 -15.41 20.95 19.10
CA ALA A 113 -16.34 21.85 19.80
C ALA A 113 -16.69 23.10 18.98
N ASN A 114 -15.74 23.60 18.20
CA ASN A 114 -15.92 24.78 17.35
C ASN A 114 -16.45 24.45 15.94
N GLY A 115 -16.59 23.17 15.59
CA GLY A 115 -16.96 22.73 14.24
C GLY A 115 -15.91 23.01 13.15
N ASP A 116 -14.63 23.18 13.53
CA ASP A 116 -13.53 23.49 12.62
C ASP A 116 -13.04 22.22 11.88
N ARG A 117 -13.75 21.89 10.80
CA ARG A 117 -13.47 20.69 10.01
C ARG A 117 -12.10 20.70 9.33
N ALA A 118 -11.62 21.87 8.92
CA ALA A 118 -10.30 22.01 8.29
C ALA A 118 -9.19 21.62 9.28
N LEU A 119 -9.29 22.11 10.52
CA LEU A 119 -8.34 21.78 11.57
C LEU A 119 -8.44 20.32 12.02
N ILE A 120 -9.66 19.78 12.17
CA ILE A 120 -9.85 18.34 12.45
C ILE A 120 -9.13 17.49 11.42
N GLY A 121 -9.35 17.77 10.13
CA GLY A 121 -8.72 17.04 9.03
C GLY A 121 -7.19 17.12 9.07
N ALA A 122 -6.64 18.32 9.27
CA ALA A 122 -5.20 18.54 9.34
C ALA A 122 -4.54 17.80 10.51
N ILE A 123 -5.19 17.77 11.68
CA ILE A 123 -4.70 17.03 12.86
C ILE A 123 -4.65 15.53 12.58
N LEU A 124 -5.72 14.96 12.00
CA LEU A 124 -5.78 13.54 11.68
C LEU A 124 -4.73 13.16 10.64
N PHE A 125 -4.57 13.99 9.60
CA PHE A 125 -3.53 13.80 8.59
C PHE A 125 -2.14 13.79 9.24
N GLU A 126 -1.79 14.82 10.02
CA GLU A 126 -0.49 14.89 10.70
C GLU A 126 -0.25 13.69 11.64
N ALA A 127 -1.27 13.28 12.39
CA ALA A 127 -1.20 12.11 13.26
C ALA A 127 -0.91 10.82 12.48
N THR A 128 -1.49 10.65 11.29
CA THR A 128 -1.20 9.49 10.42
C THR A 128 0.22 9.52 9.84
N GLN A 129 0.75 10.71 9.55
CA GLN A 129 2.14 10.89 9.10
C GLN A 129 3.14 10.55 10.23
N ARG A 130 2.85 11.01 11.46
CA ARG A 130 3.67 10.75 12.65
C ARG A 130 3.53 9.34 13.21
N ASN A 131 2.51 8.61 12.81
CA ASN A 131 2.34 7.20 13.16
C ASN A 131 3.34 6.33 12.37
N THR A 132 4.61 6.34 12.79
CA THR A 132 5.71 5.58 12.17
C THR A 132 5.86 4.16 12.70
N GLY A 133 5.11 3.79 13.75
CA GLY A 133 5.15 2.46 14.36
C GLY A 133 4.26 1.42 13.68
N GLN A 134 4.43 0.15 14.06
CA GLN A 134 3.47 -0.91 13.76
C GLN A 134 2.08 -0.46 14.25
N TRP A 135 1.05 -0.67 13.44
CA TRP A 135 -0.32 -0.25 13.77
C TRP A 135 -0.70 -0.80 15.16
N GLY A 136 -0.95 0.09 16.13
CA GLY A 136 -1.25 -0.27 17.53
C GLY A 136 -0.10 -0.10 18.54
N SER A 137 1.15 0.12 18.11
CA SER A 137 2.28 0.40 19.02
C SER A 137 2.75 1.85 18.88
N GLY A 138 2.20 2.75 19.69
CA GLY A 138 2.62 4.16 19.73
C GLY A 138 1.51 5.09 20.24
N THR A 139 1.90 6.22 20.81
CA THR A 139 0.96 7.22 21.34
C THR A 139 0.05 7.80 20.23
N TRP A 140 0.60 8.01 19.02
CA TRP A 140 -0.15 8.42 17.84
C TRP A 140 -1.13 7.35 17.32
N ALA A 141 -0.71 6.07 17.31
CA ALA A 141 -1.59 4.97 16.93
C ALA A 141 -2.78 4.85 17.89
N LYS A 142 -2.53 4.95 19.20
CA LYS A 142 -3.59 4.95 20.22
C LYS A 142 -4.54 6.13 20.04
N PHE A 143 -4.03 7.33 19.81
CA PHE A 143 -4.85 8.51 19.53
C PHE A 143 -5.76 8.32 18.31
N LEU A 144 -5.21 7.81 17.20
CA LEU A 144 -5.99 7.55 15.98
C LEU A 144 -7.07 6.47 16.21
N TYR A 145 -6.73 5.40 16.93
CA TYR A 145 -7.67 4.35 17.30
C TYR A 145 -8.83 4.90 18.13
N GLU A 146 -8.54 5.58 19.24
CA GLU A 146 -9.55 6.18 20.12
C GLU A 146 -10.43 7.19 19.39
N THR A 147 -9.85 7.95 18.47
CA THR A 147 -10.59 8.92 17.66
C THR A 147 -11.52 8.21 16.67
N SER A 148 -11.06 7.13 16.04
CA SER A 148 -11.86 6.32 15.11
C SER A 148 -13.02 5.58 15.81
N GLU A 149 -12.87 5.23 17.09
CA GLU A 149 -13.94 4.60 17.88
C GLU A 149 -15.03 5.60 18.26
N LYS A 150 -14.67 6.86 18.49
CA LYS A 150 -15.63 7.94 18.82
C LYS A 150 -16.41 8.43 17.61
N ASP A 151 -15.82 8.36 16.41
CA ASP A 151 -16.46 8.79 15.17
C ASP A 151 -16.29 7.74 14.06
N ALA A 152 -17.34 6.93 13.87
CA ALA A 152 -17.39 5.90 12.84
C ALA A 152 -17.25 6.46 11.42
N SER A 153 -17.56 7.74 11.18
CA SER A 153 -17.43 8.37 9.87
C SER A 153 -15.97 8.65 9.50
N LEU A 154 -15.09 8.81 10.49
CA LEU A 154 -13.65 9.04 10.33
C LEU A 154 -12.85 7.73 10.24
N ARG A 155 -13.41 6.61 10.73
CA ARG A 155 -12.72 5.33 10.77
C ARG A 155 -12.19 4.88 9.41
N ALA A 156 -13.05 4.89 8.39
CA ALA A 156 -12.65 4.45 7.04
C ALA A 156 -11.55 5.34 6.44
N ASP A 157 -11.59 6.64 6.75
CA ASP A 157 -10.59 7.58 6.26
C ASP A 157 -9.26 7.48 7.02
N ILE A 158 -9.30 7.26 8.34
CA ILE A 158 -8.11 6.99 9.18
C ILE A 158 -7.46 5.65 8.76
N GLU A 159 -8.25 4.62 8.50
CA GLU A 159 -7.77 3.34 7.98
C GLU A 159 -7.11 3.51 6.61
N ALA A 160 -7.73 4.26 5.69
CA ALA A 160 -7.15 4.52 4.36
C ALA A 160 -5.87 5.37 4.40
N LEU A 161 -5.80 6.38 5.28
CA LEU A 161 -4.59 7.16 5.54
C LEU A 161 -3.48 6.33 6.20
N GLY A 162 -3.88 5.50 7.16
CA GLY A 162 -3.00 4.62 7.93
C GLY A 162 -2.52 3.38 7.17
N ASN A 163 -3.16 3.03 6.06
CA ASN A 163 -2.74 1.94 5.18
C ASN A 163 -1.46 2.36 4.42
N ARG A 164 -0.35 2.38 5.15
CA ARG A 164 0.97 2.17 4.58
C ARG A 164 0.96 0.73 4.15
N THR A 165 0.73 0.50 2.85
CA THR A 165 0.82 -0.76 2.12
C THR A 165 1.31 -1.84 3.07
N SER A 166 0.37 -2.55 3.71
CA SER A 166 0.63 -3.51 4.78
C SER A 166 1.34 -4.72 4.20
N GLY A 167 2.52 -4.52 3.63
CA GLY A 167 3.53 -5.49 3.35
C GLY A 167 4.52 -5.34 4.48
N SER A 168 4.25 -6.03 5.60
CA SER A 168 5.36 -6.50 6.40
C SER A 168 6.34 -7.12 5.41
N GLY A 169 7.61 -6.65 5.37
CA GLY A 169 8.51 -6.94 4.26
C GLY A 169 8.70 -8.45 3.97
N LEU A 170 8.27 -9.30 4.89
CA LEU A 170 8.25 -10.75 4.78
C LEU A 170 7.04 -11.31 3.99
N GLU A 171 5.82 -10.82 4.22
CA GLU A 171 4.60 -11.33 3.57
C GLU A 171 4.55 -10.93 2.09
N ASP A 172 4.89 -9.67 1.81
CA ASP A 172 5.13 -9.19 0.44
C ASP A 172 6.24 -10.02 -0.24
N ALA A 173 7.35 -10.29 0.45
CA ALA A 173 8.43 -11.08 -0.13
C ALA A 173 7.96 -12.49 -0.52
N MET A 174 7.14 -13.14 0.30
CA MET A 174 6.61 -14.48 -0.02
C MET A 174 5.66 -14.45 -1.22
N HIS A 175 4.81 -13.43 -1.35
CA HIS A 175 3.87 -13.34 -2.47
C HIS A 175 4.56 -13.10 -3.82
N PHE A 176 5.66 -12.34 -3.83
CA PHE A 176 6.39 -11.98 -5.05
C PHE A 176 7.63 -12.85 -5.31
N MET A 177 7.90 -13.87 -4.49
CA MET A 177 8.98 -14.81 -4.76
C MET A 177 8.70 -15.61 -6.04
N LEU A 178 9.69 -15.61 -6.93
CA LEU A 178 9.78 -16.51 -8.07
C LEU A 178 10.72 -17.66 -7.72
N SER A 179 10.47 -18.84 -8.30
CA SER A 179 11.43 -19.93 -8.24
C SER A 179 12.80 -19.45 -8.73
N SER A 180 13.83 -19.85 -8.00
CA SER A 180 15.20 -19.58 -8.36
C SER A 180 15.56 -20.29 -9.67
N ARG A 181 16.59 -19.77 -10.34
CA ARG A 181 17.06 -20.35 -11.60
C ARG A 181 17.44 -21.83 -11.46
N SER A 182 18.10 -22.18 -10.35
CA SER A 182 18.49 -23.56 -10.04
C SER A 182 17.28 -24.47 -9.85
N GLU A 183 16.21 -24.01 -9.22
CA GLU A 183 14.97 -24.79 -9.08
C GLU A 183 14.30 -25.08 -10.43
N LEU A 184 14.35 -24.11 -11.35
CA LEU A 184 13.82 -24.29 -12.71
C LEU A 184 14.60 -25.33 -13.50
N ASP A 185 15.91 -25.47 -13.25
CA ASP A 185 16.75 -26.47 -13.90
C ASP A 185 16.39 -27.91 -13.49
N TYR A 186 15.73 -28.12 -12.33
CA TYR A 186 15.23 -29.44 -11.90
C TYR A 186 13.83 -29.81 -12.41
N LEU A 187 13.10 -28.87 -13.04
CA LEU A 187 11.78 -29.18 -13.59
C LEU A 187 11.87 -30.25 -14.69
N GLN A 188 11.08 -31.31 -14.54
CA GLN A 188 10.92 -32.33 -15.57
C GLN A 188 10.15 -31.77 -16.77
N PRO A 189 10.49 -32.14 -18.02
CA PRO A 189 9.72 -31.77 -19.20
C PRO A 189 8.27 -32.27 -19.08
N ALA A 190 7.34 -31.59 -19.75
CA ALA A 190 5.97 -32.07 -19.85
C ALA A 190 5.98 -33.43 -20.59
N ARG A 191 5.22 -34.40 -20.07
CA ARG A 191 5.03 -35.71 -20.71
C ARG A 191 4.09 -35.61 -21.90
#